data_AF-A0A1Y4AR74-F1
#
_entry.id   AF-A0A1Y4AR74-F1
#
_cell.length_a   1.000
_cell.length_b   1.000
_cell.length_c   1.000
_cell.angle_alpha   90.00
_cell.angle_beta   90.00
_cell.angle_gamma   90.00
#
_symmetry.space_group_name_H-M   'P 1'
#
loop_
_entity.id
_entity.type
_entity.pdbx_description
1 polymer ?
#
loop_
_entity_poly.entity_id
_entity_poly.type
_entity_poly.pdbx_seq_one_letter_code
_entity_poly.pdbx_strand_id
1 'polypeptide(L)'
;MKTIDLFRKIRRGAGVATLLLATLFSASCNDDDTSTGTPYFRLENVVVSSKMVTSSSELGFNVEAMVGDPTLELIRYDIRSNCDWTVEANSEDADWLLIWPDHGSRDGKVRFCVTDNDNPLPRSTTVVFRYADGRQTEATLAVVQAANVPHITISVDNTATTEIVAGRAAQSYDINVNANVDFFYSMEQNDWAKLTETGNGTFKLEVAAYPEQPTELERSCAITFEGVGEYKSTTNRIDILQTIRPKIEVTSEDLDTSDNSLPPFAAQGAKPLSITIKSNWDWTATTEADAWYSVSPAAGEADQEYTLTITPTDNTGDMRYGMVSIRTAEVLGVSATFDITISQETGAGSSAPMTGLDSPVEWFFNGASGTDYTTPTKQFVEENNLRAVTGVGYLSYTHTYVDSQGNPDPDCERFIGGTGQPYITGAWPGDYWLFRVPVKNFKAGTNVRFSGVSRISGTGQKYWRLEYLDGTTWKAATELKTATFNGEEISYTHILPTSTPNLEVSATVSFKRAIPDGEVQFRFICAANCTGGNLALENPNGGTCRWASSEDTGYKDSPRIEVVE
;
A
#
# COMPACT_ATOMS: atom_id res chain seq x y z
N MET A 1 -53.71 -9.30 -7.13
CA MET A 1 -52.84 -8.75 -6.06
C MET A 1 -53.67 -8.64 -4.81
N LYS A 2 -53.35 -9.42 -3.77
CA LYS A 2 -53.89 -9.21 -2.42
C LYS A 2 -52.71 -8.71 -1.59
N THR A 3 -52.63 -7.40 -1.46
CA THR A 3 -51.72 -6.68 -0.56
C THR A 3 -52.09 -7.04 0.87
N ILE A 4 -51.09 -7.36 1.71
CA ILE A 4 -51.27 -7.47 3.16
C ILE A 4 -51.03 -6.05 3.70
N ASP A 5 -52.10 -5.29 3.88
CA ASP A 5 -52.05 -3.99 4.54
C ASP A 5 -52.04 -4.20 6.06
N LEU A 6 -50.89 -4.03 6.71
CA LEU A 6 -50.80 -4.00 8.18
C LEU A 6 -50.80 -2.53 8.65
N PHE A 7 -51.84 -2.13 9.39
CA PHE A 7 -52.01 -0.78 9.94
C PHE A 7 -51.32 -0.61 11.29
N ARG A 8 -50.45 0.40 11.45
CA ARG A 8 -50.32 1.12 12.74
C ARG A 8 -49.64 2.49 12.65
N LYS A 9 -50.13 3.40 13.49
CA LYS A 9 -49.72 4.79 13.66
C LYS A 9 -48.58 4.87 14.69
N ILE A 10 -47.41 5.37 14.31
CA ILE A 10 -46.30 5.58 15.25
C ILE A 10 -46.36 7.03 15.73
N ARG A 11 -47.01 7.25 16.88
CA ARG A 11 -46.83 8.51 17.63
C ARG A 11 -45.54 8.40 18.43
N ARG A 12 -44.50 9.14 18.05
CA ARG A 12 -43.39 9.43 18.97
C ARG A 12 -43.75 10.65 19.81
N GLY A 13 -43.95 10.44 21.11
CA GLY A 13 -44.08 11.52 22.09
C GLY A 13 -42.74 12.22 22.28
N ALA A 14 -42.78 13.54 22.44
CA ALA A 14 -41.61 14.36 22.71
C ALA A 14 -40.89 13.88 23.98
N GLY A 15 -39.57 13.65 23.84
CA GLY A 15 -38.70 13.23 24.93
C GLY A 15 -38.42 14.39 25.88
N VAL A 16 -38.58 14.11 27.17
CA VAL A 16 -38.35 14.98 28.32
C VAL A 16 -36.91 15.50 28.33
N ALA A 17 -36.74 16.83 28.31
CA ALA A 17 -35.45 17.49 28.57
C ALA A 17 -35.31 17.75 30.09
N THR A 18 -34.29 17.15 30.68
CA THR A 18 -33.94 17.24 32.09
C THR A 18 -33.42 18.64 32.44
N LEU A 19 -34.13 19.36 33.31
CA LEU A 19 -33.77 20.70 33.78
C LEU A 19 -32.69 20.60 34.88
N LEU A 20 -31.48 21.11 34.59
CA LEU A 20 -30.41 21.25 35.57
C LEU A 20 -30.54 22.62 36.27
N LEU A 21 -31.09 22.64 37.49
CA LEU A 21 -31.09 23.83 38.35
C LEU A 21 -29.68 24.12 38.86
N ALA A 22 -29.08 25.23 38.42
CA ALA A 22 -27.97 25.86 39.11
C ALA A 22 -28.49 27.11 39.84
N THR A 23 -28.73 26.96 41.14
CA THR A 23 -28.97 28.08 42.05
C THR A 23 -27.70 28.92 42.20
N LEU A 24 -27.74 30.18 41.77
CA LEU A 24 -26.76 31.20 42.12
C LEU A 24 -27.49 32.36 42.80
N PHE A 25 -27.20 32.55 44.08
CA PHE A 25 -27.55 33.74 44.84
C PHE A 25 -26.87 34.96 44.21
N SER A 26 -27.65 35.94 43.79
CA SER A 26 -27.19 37.31 43.61
C SER A 26 -27.85 38.21 44.65
N ALA A 27 -26.99 38.95 45.34
CA ALA A 27 -27.35 39.86 46.40
C ALA A 27 -28.24 41.00 45.86
N SER A 28 -29.32 41.23 46.60
CA SER A 28 -30.15 42.43 46.55
C SER A 28 -29.30 43.65 46.94
N CYS A 29 -29.06 44.55 45.99
CA CYS A 29 -28.83 45.96 46.29
C CYS A 29 -30.16 46.68 46.08
N ASN A 30 -30.84 47.00 47.19
CA ASN A 30 -31.85 48.05 47.19
C ASN A 30 -31.14 49.37 46.94
N ASP A 31 -31.36 49.97 45.77
CA ASP A 31 -31.27 51.42 45.61
C ASP A 31 -32.66 51.94 45.23
N ASP A 32 -33.29 52.55 46.23
CA ASP A 32 -34.46 53.40 46.08
C ASP A 32 -34.14 54.53 45.10
N ASP A 33 -34.75 54.47 43.92
CA ASP A 33 -34.87 55.63 43.03
C ASP A 33 -36.29 55.62 42.44
N THR A 34 -37.22 56.19 43.20
CA THR A 34 -38.60 56.43 42.75
C THR A 34 -38.61 57.56 41.74
N SER A 35 -38.31 57.25 40.48
CA SER A 35 -38.71 58.12 39.36
C SER A 35 -40.20 57.84 39.05
N THR A 36 -41.04 58.83 39.34
CA THR A 36 -42.50 58.78 39.24
C THR A 36 -43.00 59.01 37.79
N GLY A 37 -42.45 58.25 36.84
CA GLY A 37 -42.98 58.17 35.48
C GLY A 37 -44.03 57.07 35.35
N THR A 38 -45.01 57.23 34.46
CA THR A 38 -45.90 56.11 34.08
C THR A 38 -45.08 54.91 33.57
N PRO A 39 -45.42 53.66 33.93
CA PRO A 39 -44.73 52.47 33.43
C PRO A 39 -44.64 52.45 31.91
N TYR A 40 -43.48 52.12 31.35
CA TYR A 40 -43.30 51.93 29.92
C TYR A 40 -42.48 50.68 29.61
N PHE A 41 -42.73 50.10 28.44
CA PHE A 41 -41.97 48.98 27.90
C PHE A 41 -41.96 49.09 26.38
N ARG A 42 -40.79 48.96 25.76
CA ARG A 42 -40.67 48.89 24.30
C ARG A 42 -39.47 48.07 23.89
N LEU A 43 -39.59 47.43 22.73
CA LEU A 43 -38.52 46.71 22.07
C LEU A 43 -37.83 47.64 21.06
N GLU A 44 -36.51 47.65 21.07
CA GLU A 44 -35.68 48.46 20.17
C GLU A 44 -34.51 47.63 19.63
N ASN A 45 -33.79 48.18 18.64
CA ASN A 45 -32.52 47.65 18.14
C ASN A 45 -32.54 46.14 17.83
N VAL A 46 -33.48 45.68 17.01
CA VAL A 46 -33.49 44.30 16.49
C VAL A 46 -32.14 43.97 15.85
N VAL A 47 -31.55 42.86 16.28
CA VAL A 47 -30.36 42.27 15.67
C VAL A 47 -30.71 40.86 15.24
N VAL A 48 -30.76 40.64 13.92
CA VAL A 48 -30.86 39.30 13.33
C VAL A 48 -29.45 38.72 13.29
N SER A 49 -29.21 37.72 14.13
CA SER A 49 -27.89 37.12 14.38
C SER A 49 -27.64 35.87 13.51
N SER A 50 -28.68 35.31 12.87
CA SER A 50 -28.58 34.12 12.04
C SER A 50 -29.32 34.25 10.70
N LYS A 51 -28.79 33.61 9.65
CA LYS A 51 -29.47 33.46 8.35
C LYS A 51 -30.69 32.54 8.41
N MET A 52 -30.86 31.78 9.49
CA MET A 52 -32.03 30.94 9.70
C MET A 52 -33.30 31.75 9.99
N VAL A 53 -33.17 33.05 10.31
CA VAL A 53 -34.32 33.97 10.38
C VAL A 53 -34.67 34.41 8.96
N THR A 54 -35.81 33.94 8.45
CA THR A 54 -36.24 34.16 7.06
C THR A 54 -36.97 35.48 6.87
N SER A 55 -37.58 36.00 7.93
CA SER A 55 -38.15 37.35 7.97
C SER A 55 -38.25 37.86 9.40
N SER A 56 -38.12 39.17 9.62
CA SER A 56 -38.32 39.80 10.92
C SER A 56 -39.00 41.16 10.77
N SER A 57 -39.86 41.51 11.72
CA SER A 57 -40.53 42.80 11.84
C SER A 57 -40.72 43.18 13.31
N GLU A 58 -41.29 44.36 13.56
CA GLU A 58 -41.69 44.78 14.91
C GLU A 58 -42.75 43.87 15.55
N LEU A 59 -43.48 43.09 14.73
CA LEU A 59 -44.51 42.16 15.17
C LEU A 59 -44.00 40.73 15.39
N GLY A 60 -42.72 40.44 15.15
CA GLY A 60 -42.15 39.10 15.31
C GLY A 60 -41.27 38.64 14.15
N PHE A 61 -40.99 37.34 14.07
CA PHE A 61 -40.04 36.77 13.12
C PHE A 61 -40.36 35.32 12.72
N ASN A 62 -39.86 34.93 11.54
CA ASN A 62 -39.98 33.58 10.99
C ASN A 62 -38.61 32.91 10.96
N VAL A 63 -38.57 31.59 11.17
CA VAL A 63 -37.34 30.79 11.22
C VAL A 63 -37.47 29.56 10.32
N GLU A 64 -36.36 29.14 9.72
CA GLU A 64 -36.24 27.85 9.03
C GLU A 64 -36.60 26.66 9.93
N ALA A 65 -37.01 25.56 9.30
CA ALA A 65 -37.44 24.35 10.02
C ALA A 65 -36.29 23.70 10.79
N MET A 66 -35.12 23.56 10.17
CA MET A 66 -33.93 22.92 10.73
C MET A 66 -32.83 23.96 10.97
N VAL A 67 -32.44 24.16 12.22
CA VAL A 67 -31.41 25.11 12.68
C VAL A 67 -30.11 24.38 13.05
N GLY A 68 -30.19 23.12 13.47
CA GLY A 68 -29.06 22.22 13.74
C GLY A 68 -28.31 22.48 15.06
N ASP A 69 -28.55 23.63 15.70
CA ASP A 69 -28.01 23.98 17.02
C ASP A 69 -29.07 24.77 17.82
N PRO A 70 -29.65 24.19 18.89
CA PRO A 70 -30.67 24.86 19.69
C PRO A 70 -30.11 26.04 20.51
N THR A 71 -28.79 26.18 20.62
CA THR A 71 -28.14 27.28 21.34
C THR A 71 -27.85 28.50 20.46
N LEU A 72 -28.06 28.38 19.14
CA LEU A 72 -27.79 29.44 18.17
C LEU A 72 -28.69 30.67 18.42
N GLU A 73 -28.07 31.80 18.75
CA GLU A 73 -28.77 33.09 18.83
C GLU A 73 -29.32 33.45 17.45
N LEU A 74 -30.64 33.39 17.28
CA LEU A 74 -31.29 33.71 16.01
C LEU A 74 -31.52 35.21 15.85
N ILE A 75 -32.14 35.80 16.88
CA ILE A 75 -32.53 37.20 16.89
C ILE A 75 -32.52 37.72 18.32
N ARG A 76 -32.17 38.99 18.48
CA ARG A 76 -32.11 39.69 19.76
C ARG A 76 -32.81 41.03 19.68
N TYR A 77 -33.48 41.40 20.78
CA TYR A 77 -34.11 42.71 20.98
C TYR A 77 -33.48 43.39 22.20
N ASP A 78 -33.21 44.69 22.09
CA ASP A 78 -32.94 45.51 23.27
C ASP A 78 -34.28 45.91 23.90
N ILE A 79 -34.40 45.81 25.22
CA ILE A 79 -35.59 46.17 25.99
C ILE A 79 -35.33 47.51 26.67
N ARG A 80 -36.28 48.44 26.52
CA ARG A 80 -36.32 49.70 27.29
C ARG A 80 -37.49 49.68 28.25
N SER A 81 -37.21 49.74 29.55
CA SER A 81 -38.24 49.77 30.58
C SER A 81 -37.77 50.51 31.84
N ASN A 82 -38.68 51.21 32.49
CA ASN A 82 -38.50 51.70 33.85
C ASN A 82 -39.00 50.71 34.93
N CYS A 83 -39.48 49.53 34.52
CA CYS A 83 -39.98 48.49 35.40
C CYS A 83 -39.22 47.18 35.16
N ASP A 84 -39.26 46.30 36.16
CA ASP A 84 -38.83 44.91 35.98
C ASP A 84 -39.84 44.18 35.09
N TRP A 85 -39.35 43.20 34.33
CA TRP A 85 -40.12 42.52 33.30
C TRP A 85 -39.82 41.02 33.25
N THR A 86 -40.78 40.28 32.68
CA THR A 86 -40.68 38.87 32.33
C THR A 86 -41.11 38.69 30.87
N VAL A 87 -40.61 37.64 30.23
CA VAL A 87 -40.92 37.27 28.85
C VAL A 87 -41.15 35.77 28.77
N GLU A 88 -42.25 35.38 28.14
CA GLU A 88 -42.65 33.99 28.03
C GLU A 88 -43.35 33.74 26.70
N ALA A 89 -43.33 32.48 26.25
CA ALA A 89 -44.21 32.05 25.17
C ALA A 89 -45.64 31.94 25.71
N ASN A 90 -46.61 32.50 24.98
CA ASN A 90 -48.03 32.48 25.29
C ASN A 90 -48.68 31.18 24.76
N SER A 91 -48.06 30.05 25.04
CA SER A 91 -48.52 28.69 24.71
C SER A 91 -47.80 27.68 25.59
N GLU A 92 -48.52 26.66 26.06
CA GLU A 92 -47.94 25.56 26.85
C GLU A 92 -47.12 24.59 25.99
N ASP A 93 -47.29 24.61 24.66
CA ASP A 93 -46.61 23.73 23.68
C ASP A 93 -45.48 24.45 22.93
N ALA A 94 -44.84 25.43 23.56
CA ALA A 94 -43.80 26.28 22.97
C ALA A 94 -42.39 26.10 23.57
N ASP A 95 -42.12 24.94 24.16
CA ASP A 95 -40.81 24.54 24.70
C ASP A 95 -39.68 24.57 23.66
N TRP A 96 -40.05 24.49 22.38
CA TRP A 96 -39.13 24.64 21.25
C TRP A 96 -38.56 26.04 21.07
N LEU A 97 -39.20 27.08 21.62
CA LEU A 97 -38.72 28.47 21.59
C LEU A 97 -37.98 28.77 22.89
N LEU A 98 -36.67 28.91 22.80
CA LEU A 98 -35.79 29.16 23.93
C LEU A 98 -35.55 30.66 24.06
N ILE A 99 -35.83 31.22 25.25
CA ILE A 99 -35.78 32.65 25.53
C ILE A 99 -34.74 32.93 26.62
N TRP A 100 -33.82 33.86 26.38
CA TRP A 100 -32.80 34.20 27.38
C TRP A 100 -32.38 35.68 27.39
N PRO A 101 -32.31 36.32 28.57
CA PRO A 101 -32.96 35.92 29.82
C PRO A 101 -34.50 36.00 29.69
N ASP A 102 -35.21 35.22 30.51
CA ASP A 102 -36.68 35.21 30.61
C ASP A 102 -37.25 36.28 31.57
N HIS A 103 -36.36 37.03 32.22
CA HIS A 103 -36.68 38.16 33.07
C HIS A 103 -35.55 39.20 33.07
N GLY A 104 -35.84 40.41 33.53
CA GLY A 104 -34.83 41.44 33.70
C GLY A 104 -35.32 42.61 34.52
N SER A 105 -34.38 43.46 34.95
CA SER A 105 -34.67 44.70 35.66
C SER A 105 -34.42 45.89 34.75
N ARG A 106 -35.39 46.81 34.67
CA ARG A 106 -35.33 48.02 33.84
C ARG A 106 -34.93 47.70 32.39
N ASP A 107 -33.92 48.39 31.85
CA ASP A 107 -33.39 48.12 30.51
C ASP A 107 -32.66 46.77 30.44
N GLY A 108 -32.77 46.08 29.31
CA GLY A 108 -32.11 44.79 29.14
C GLY A 108 -32.04 44.33 27.70
N LYS A 109 -31.78 43.04 27.50
CA LYS A 109 -31.79 42.39 26.18
C LYS A 109 -32.47 41.05 26.31
N VAL A 110 -33.15 40.62 25.26
CA VAL A 110 -33.72 39.27 25.16
C VAL A 110 -33.29 38.65 23.84
N ARG A 111 -32.90 37.37 23.90
CA ARG A 111 -32.45 36.57 22.77
C ARG A 111 -33.40 35.40 22.58
N PHE A 112 -33.56 34.99 21.33
CA PHE A 112 -34.38 33.86 20.95
C PHE A 112 -33.55 32.82 20.20
N CYS A 113 -33.68 31.56 20.60
CA CYS A 113 -33.17 30.38 19.91
C CYS A 113 -34.32 29.39 19.70
N VAL A 114 -34.18 28.41 18.79
CA VAL A 114 -35.20 27.38 18.60
C VAL A 114 -34.58 25.99 18.47
N THR A 115 -35.32 24.96 18.86
CA THR A 115 -34.99 23.58 18.46
C THR A 115 -35.42 23.30 17.02
N ASP A 116 -34.93 22.22 16.42
CA ASP A 116 -35.35 21.79 15.08
C ASP A 116 -36.85 21.42 15.07
N ASN A 117 -37.55 21.85 14.02
CA ASN A 117 -38.89 21.42 13.70
C ASN A 117 -38.83 20.40 12.56
N ASP A 118 -38.57 19.14 12.88
CA ASP A 118 -38.56 18.09 11.87
C ASP A 118 -39.98 17.75 11.36
N ASN A 119 -41.04 18.33 11.92
CA ASN A 119 -42.41 18.04 11.49
C ASN A 119 -42.73 18.63 10.11
N PRO A 120 -43.61 17.97 9.33
CA PRO A 120 -44.06 18.42 8.02
C PRO A 120 -45.11 19.55 8.11
N LEU A 121 -45.34 20.07 9.32
CA LEU A 121 -46.23 21.18 9.62
C LEU A 121 -45.45 22.30 10.30
N PRO A 122 -45.74 23.57 9.99
CA PRO A 122 -45.15 24.68 10.69
C PRO A 122 -45.67 24.73 12.13
N ARG A 123 -44.87 25.30 13.03
CA ARG A 123 -45.29 25.57 14.42
C ARG A 123 -45.13 27.05 14.73
N SER A 124 -45.96 27.57 15.60
CA SER A 124 -45.95 29.00 15.94
C SER A 124 -46.39 29.27 17.36
N THR A 125 -45.90 30.35 17.94
CA THR A 125 -46.35 30.88 19.24
C THR A 125 -46.33 32.41 19.22
N THR A 126 -46.98 33.03 20.20
CA THR A 126 -46.84 34.46 20.47
C THR A 126 -46.02 34.63 21.75
N VAL A 127 -44.97 35.44 21.71
CA VAL A 127 -44.22 35.83 22.90
C VAL A 127 -44.89 37.05 23.52
N VAL A 128 -45.10 37.00 24.84
CA VAL A 128 -45.67 38.10 25.62
C VAL A 128 -44.65 38.60 26.63
N PHE A 129 -44.65 39.91 26.84
CA PHE A 129 -43.84 40.58 27.86
C PHE A 129 -44.77 41.10 28.95
N ARG A 130 -44.41 40.90 30.22
CA ARG A 130 -45.17 41.37 31.38
C ARG A 130 -44.30 42.20 32.30
N TYR A 131 -44.88 43.22 32.92
CA TYR A 131 -44.26 43.90 34.06
C TYR A 131 -44.20 42.96 35.27
N ALA A 132 -43.34 43.25 36.24
CA ALA A 132 -43.20 42.47 37.47
C ALA A 132 -44.48 42.39 38.32
N ASP A 133 -45.45 43.28 38.11
CA ASP A 133 -46.76 43.20 38.75
C ASP A 133 -47.76 42.27 38.01
N GLY A 134 -47.30 41.57 36.97
CA GLY A 134 -48.05 40.60 36.18
C GLY A 134 -48.88 41.20 35.04
N ARG A 135 -48.98 42.52 34.92
CA ARG A 135 -49.70 43.16 33.80
C ARG A 135 -48.93 42.94 32.49
N GLN A 136 -49.64 42.52 31.45
CA GLN A 136 -49.08 42.39 30.11
C GLN A 136 -48.76 43.77 29.52
N THR A 137 -47.62 43.89 28.86
CA THR A 137 -47.26 45.09 28.10
C THR A 137 -47.93 45.08 26.71
N GLU A 138 -47.84 46.18 25.97
CA GLU A 138 -48.33 46.24 24.59
C GLU A 138 -47.43 45.49 23.59
N ALA A 139 -46.20 45.15 23.98
CA ALA A 139 -45.26 44.43 23.13
C ALA A 139 -45.60 42.93 23.07
N THR A 140 -45.73 42.42 21.84
CA THR A 140 -45.88 40.99 21.55
C THR A 140 -45.09 40.64 20.29
N LEU A 141 -44.60 39.40 20.20
CA LEU A 141 -43.91 38.91 19.00
C LEU A 141 -44.53 37.60 18.53
N ALA A 142 -44.98 37.53 17.27
CA ALA A 142 -45.34 36.27 16.63
C ALA A 142 -44.06 35.55 16.16
N VAL A 143 -43.86 34.32 16.62
CA VAL A 143 -42.73 33.49 16.20
C VAL A 143 -43.27 32.30 15.43
N VAL A 144 -42.86 32.16 14.17
CA VAL A 144 -43.26 31.05 13.30
C VAL A 144 -42.02 30.30 12.86
N GLN A 145 -41.99 28.99 13.09
CA GLN A 145 -40.97 28.10 12.54
C GLN A 145 -41.57 27.29 11.40
N ALA A 146 -40.87 27.28 10.27
CA ALA A 146 -41.32 26.60 9.06
C ALA A 146 -41.47 25.08 9.26
N ALA A 147 -42.27 24.45 8.39
CA ALA A 147 -42.33 23.00 8.27
C ALA A 147 -41.05 22.45 7.65
N ASN A 148 -40.59 21.27 8.07
CA ASN A 148 -39.56 20.55 7.32
C ASN A 148 -40.15 19.88 6.08
N VAL A 149 -39.29 19.62 5.09
CA VAL A 149 -39.67 18.88 3.89
C VAL A 149 -40.05 17.44 4.27
N PRO A 150 -41.22 16.93 3.82
CA PRO A 150 -41.60 15.54 3.98
C PRO A 150 -40.53 14.58 3.47
N HIS A 151 -40.07 13.65 4.30
CA HIS A 151 -39.04 12.69 3.92
C HIS A 151 -39.31 11.31 4.51
N ILE A 152 -38.82 10.29 3.79
CA ILE A 152 -38.67 8.92 4.25
C ILE A 152 -37.27 8.49 3.81
N THR A 153 -36.43 8.13 4.76
CA THR A 153 -35.06 7.64 4.53
C THR A 153 -34.91 6.26 5.14
N ILE A 154 -34.16 5.40 4.46
CA ILE A 154 -33.96 4.00 4.84
C ILE A 154 -32.48 3.79 5.12
N SER A 155 -32.17 3.07 6.19
CA SER A 155 -30.86 2.47 6.41
C SER A 155 -31.00 0.98 6.72
N VAL A 156 -30.01 0.21 6.29
CA VAL A 156 -29.87 -1.22 6.56
C VAL A 156 -28.59 -1.42 7.33
N ASP A 157 -28.65 -2.07 8.49
CA ASP A 157 -27.51 -2.28 9.38
C ASP A 157 -26.72 -0.98 9.63
N ASN A 158 -27.47 0.12 9.81
CA ASN A 158 -27.00 1.51 9.99
C ASN A 158 -26.33 2.17 8.76
N THR A 159 -26.44 1.57 7.57
CA THR A 159 -25.90 2.12 6.32
C THR A 159 -27.03 2.55 5.39
N ALA A 160 -26.95 3.76 4.84
CA ALA A 160 -27.91 4.22 3.85
C ALA A 160 -27.73 3.45 2.53
N THR A 161 -28.74 2.68 2.13
CA THR A 161 -28.76 1.89 0.90
C THR A 161 -30.19 1.75 0.38
N THR A 162 -30.33 1.53 -0.93
CA THR A 162 -31.58 1.19 -1.60
C THR A 162 -31.61 -0.28 -2.03
N GLU A 163 -30.57 -1.06 -1.73
CA GLU A 163 -30.45 -2.46 -2.13
C GLU A 163 -29.91 -3.33 -0.99
N ILE A 164 -30.43 -4.56 -0.92
CA ILE A 164 -29.89 -5.67 -0.14
C ILE A 164 -29.53 -6.80 -1.11
N VAL A 165 -28.25 -7.19 -1.12
CA VAL A 165 -27.78 -8.37 -1.87
C VAL A 165 -27.46 -9.49 -0.89
N ALA A 166 -28.28 -10.53 -0.88
CA ALA A 166 -28.14 -11.71 -0.03
C ALA A 166 -27.51 -12.88 -0.81
N GLY A 167 -26.67 -13.65 -0.13
CA GLY A 167 -26.08 -14.87 -0.66
C GLY A 167 -26.96 -16.10 -0.48
N ARG A 168 -26.35 -17.28 -0.56
CA ARG A 168 -27.04 -18.58 -0.43
C ARG A 168 -27.61 -18.83 0.96
N ALA A 169 -26.89 -18.42 2.01
CA ALA A 169 -27.26 -18.68 3.39
C ALA A 169 -28.45 -17.82 3.85
N ALA A 170 -29.13 -18.27 4.90
CA ALA A 170 -30.14 -17.44 5.56
C ALA A 170 -29.45 -16.23 6.23
N GLN A 171 -30.04 -15.05 6.09
CA GLN A 171 -29.48 -13.81 6.61
C GLN A 171 -30.57 -12.90 7.19
N SER A 172 -30.19 -12.08 8.16
CA SER A 172 -31.07 -11.09 8.78
C SER A 172 -30.48 -9.71 8.61
N TYR A 173 -31.34 -8.71 8.39
CA TYR A 173 -30.97 -7.31 8.23
C TYR A 173 -31.86 -6.43 9.11
N ASP A 174 -31.25 -5.43 9.76
CA ASP A 174 -31.95 -4.44 10.55
C ASP A 174 -32.24 -3.21 9.66
N ILE A 175 -33.51 -3.01 9.34
CA ILE A 175 -33.97 -1.89 8.51
C ILE A 175 -34.52 -0.79 9.43
N ASN A 176 -33.95 0.41 9.35
CA ASN A 176 -34.45 1.59 10.04
C ASN A 176 -35.03 2.56 9.02
N VAL A 177 -36.26 3.00 9.28
CA VAL A 177 -36.96 4.01 8.48
C VAL A 177 -37.06 5.28 9.31
N ASN A 178 -36.35 6.31 8.88
CA ASN A 178 -36.45 7.64 9.46
C ASN A 178 -37.35 8.50 8.57
N ALA A 179 -38.50 8.89 9.12
CA ALA A 179 -39.50 9.67 8.44
C ALA A 179 -40.12 10.70 9.38
N ASN A 180 -40.40 11.89 8.86
CA ASN A 180 -41.18 12.89 9.57
C ASN A 180 -42.68 12.88 9.22
N VAL A 181 -43.08 12.03 8.29
CA VAL A 181 -44.49 11.79 7.95
C VAL A 181 -44.92 10.42 8.45
N ASP A 182 -46.21 10.27 8.75
CA ASP A 182 -46.81 8.94 8.85
C ASP A 182 -46.63 8.24 7.50
N PHE A 183 -46.31 6.93 7.52
CA PHE A 183 -46.13 6.12 6.31
C PHE A 183 -46.75 4.72 6.44
N PHE A 184 -47.02 4.10 5.29
CA PHE A 184 -47.30 2.68 5.14
C PHE A 184 -46.11 1.97 4.52
N TYR A 185 -46.06 0.65 4.65
CA TYR A 185 -45.13 -0.17 3.90
C TYR A 185 -45.86 -1.31 3.19
N SER A 186 -45.35 -1.72 2.04
CA SER A 186 -45.79 -2.91 1.32
C SER A 186 -44.58 -3.70 0.87
N MET A 187 -44.68 -5.02 0.94
CA MET A 187 -43.66 -5.94 0.44
C MET A 187 -44.24 -6.70 -0.74
N GLU A 188 -43.49 -6.77 -1.85
CA GLU A 188 -43.86 -7.59 -2.99
C GLU A 188 -44.01 -9.05 -2.56
N GLN A 189 -45.04 -9.74 -3.10
CA GLN A 189 -45.36 -11.10 -2.69
C GLN A 189 -44.19 -12.04 -2.99
N ASN A 190 -43.78 -12.77 -1.96
CA ASN A 190 -42.71 -13.77 -2.01
C ASN A 190 -42.92 -14.79 -0.89
N ASP A 191 -42.18 -15.90 -0.92
CA ASP A 191 -42.23 -16.99 0.06
C ASP A 191 -40.90 -17.21 0.81
N TRP A 192 -39.91 -16.34 0.58
CA TRP A 192 -38.52 -16.55 1.01
C TRP A 192 -37.95 -15.40 1.84
N ALA A 193 -38.61 -14.25 1.91
CA ALA A 193 -38.24 -13.12 2.73
C ALA A 193 -39.42 -12.66 3.58
N LYS A 194 -39.15 -12.35 4.84
CA LYS A 194 -40.16 -11.94 5.81
C LYS A 194 -39.73 -10.64 6.47
N LEU A 195 -40.57 -9.61 6.34
CA LEU A 195 -40.41 -8.35 7.04
C LEU A 195 -41.24 -8.37 8.34
N THR A 196 -40.60 -8.10 9.47
CA THR A 196 -41.25 -7.99 10.78
C THR A 196 -41.01 -6.60 11.36
N GLU A 197 -42.07 -5.84 11.61
CA GLU A 197 -41.94 -4.56 12.33
C GLU A 197 -41.58 -4.82 13.80
N THR A 198 -40.49 -4.22 14.27
CA THR A 198 -40.02 -4.29 15.66
C THR A 198 -40.41 -3.06 16.47
N GLY A 199 -40.95 -2.04 15.80
CA GLY A 199 -41.58 -0.85 16.38
C GLY A 199 -40.78 0.42 16.10
N ASN A 200 -41.45 1.58 16.22
CA ASN A 200 -40.81 2.89 16.04
C ASN A 200 -40.08 3.07 14.69
N GLY A 201 -40.57 2.50 13.59
CA GLY A 201 -39.94 2.62 12.26
C GLY A 201 -38.74 1.68 12.09
N THR A 202 -38.57 0.71 12.99
CA THR A 202 -37.58 -0.35 12.88
C THR A 202 -38.22 -1.64 12.41
N PHE A 203 -37.54 -2.34 11.52
CA PHE A 203 -37.98 -3.60 10.93
C PHE A 203 -36.82 -4.58 10.90
N LYS A 204 -37.14 -5.85 11.08
CA LYS A 204 -36.22 -6.96 10.85
C LYS A 204 -36.62 -7.68 9.56
N LEU A 205 -35.72 -7.71 8.60
CA LEU A 205 -35.88 -8.49 7.37
C LEU A 205 -35.14 -9.83 7.53
N GLU A 206 -35.89 -10.93 7.49
CA GLU A 206 -35.35 -12.28 7.52
C GLU A 206 -35.41 -12.87 6.11
N VAL A 207 -34.24 -13.08 5.49
CA VAL A 207 -34.07 -13.73 4.19
C VAL A 207 -33.74 -15.20 4.43
N ALA A 208 -34.59 -16.10 3.94
CA ALA A 208 -34.37 -17.54 4.04
C ALA A 208 -33.19 -17.97 3.16
N ALA A 209 -32.56 -19.10 3.52
CA ALA A 209 -31.57 -19.72 2.66
C ALA A 209 -32.16 -20.07 1.29
N TYR A 210 -31.30 -20.11 0.27
CA TYR A 210 -31.67 -20.65 -1.03
C TYR A 210 -32.07 -22.14 -0.89
N PRO A 211 -33.08 -22.63 -1.65
CA PRO A 211 -33.41 -24.05 -1.65
C PRO A 211 -32.20 -24.94 -1.96
N GLU A 212 -32.16 -26.14 -1.39
CA GLU A 212 -31.09 -27.12 -1.69
C GLU A 212 -31.03 -27.48 -3.19
N GLN A 213 -32.19 -27.49 -3.85
CA GLN A 213 -32.33 -27.71 -5.29
C GLN A 213 -32.90 -26.44 -5.95
N PRO A 214 -32.06 -25.44 -6.26
CA PRO A 214 -32.51 -24.23 -6.91
C PRO A 214 -33.04 -24.51 -8.32
N THR A 215 -34.07 -23.79 -8.76
CA THR A 215 -34.57 -23.81 -10.14
C THR A 215 -34.19 -22.55 -10.92
N GLU A 216 -33.72 -21.52 -10.22
CA GLU A 216 -33.25 -20.25 -10.74
C GLU A 216 -31.98 -19.84 -9.96
N LEU A 217 -31.17 -18.94 -10.54
CA LEU A 217 -29.94 -18.46 -9.90
C LEU A 217 -30.16 -17.20 -9.06
N GLU A 218 -31.28 -16.52 -9.27
CA GLU A 218 -31.60 -15.22 -8.69
C GLU A 218 -33.09 -15.16 -8.40
N ARG A 219 -33.43 -14.57 -7.26
CA ARG A 219 -34.80 -14.19 -6.90
C ARG A 219 -34.78 -12.82 -6.28
N SER A 220 -35.82 -12.03 -6.52
CA SER A 220 -35.92 -10.68 -5.99
C SER A 220 -37.32 -10.32 -5.54
N CYS A 221 -37.39 -9.36 -4.62
CA CYS A 221 -38.60 -8.68 -4.20
C CYS A 221 -38.22 -7.28 -3.70
N ALA A 222 -39.21 -6.44 -3.41
CA ALA A 222 -38.95 -5.13 -2.84
C ALA A 222 -39.89 -4.78 -1.70
N ILE A 223 -39.44 -3.85 -0.86
CA ILE A 223 -40.25 -3.19 0.16
C ILE A 223 -40.37 -1.72 -0.23
N THR A 224 -41.61 -1.23 -0.32
CA THR A 224 -41.90 0.17 -0.60
C THR A 224 -42.51 0.82 0.63
N PHE A 225 -41.98 1.96 1.04
CA PHE A 225 -42.51 2.83 2.09
C PHE A 225 -43.14 4.06 1.44
N GLU A 226 -44.37 4.39 1.80
CA GLU A 226 -45.16 5.45 1.17
C GLU A 226 -45.84 6.31 2.26
N GLY A 227 -45.73 7.64 2.14
CA GLY A 227 -46.35 8.57 3.07
C GLY A 227 -47.88 8.51 3.06
N VAL A 228 -48.52 8.93 4.15
CA VAL A 228 -49.99 8.89 4.28
C VAL A 228 -50.63 10.17 3.76
N GLY A 229 -51.79 10.03 3.09
CA GLY A 229 -52.67 11.15 2.77
C GLY A 229 -52.07 12.11 1.75
N GLU A 230 -51.88 13.37 2.15
CA GLU A 230 -51.26 14.39 1.28
C GLU A 230 -49.77 14.13 1.01
N TYR A 231 -49.11 13.32 1.85
CA TYR A 231 -47.70 12.96 1.72
C TYR A 231 -47.45 11.68 0.91
N LYS A 232 -48.46 11.15 0.20
CA LYS A 232 -48.34 9.91 -0.60
C LYS A 232 -47.25 9.94 -1.67
N SER A 233 -46.83 11.13 -2.12
CA SER A 233 -45.73 11.25 -3.08
C SER A 233 -44.34 11.10 -2.42
N THR A 234 -44.27 11.15 -1.08
CA THR A 234 -43.05 10.89 -0.34
C THR A 234 -42.90 9.38 -0.21
N THR A 235 -42.00 8.81 -1.00
CA THR A 235 -41.78 7.36 -1.06
C THR A 235 -40.31 7.03 -0.96
N ASN A 236 -40.00 5.85 -0.42
CA ASN A 236 -38.68 5.25 -0.52
C ASN A 236 -38.81 3.73 -0.70
N ARG A 237 -37.84 3.12 -1.38
CA ARG A 237 -37.89 1.71 -1.78
C ARG A 237 -36.56 1.04 -1.50
N ILE A 238 -36.63 -0.22 -1.09
CA ILE A 238 -35.49 -1.10 -0.99
C ILE A 238 -35.70 -2.35 -1.83
N ASP A 239 -34.79 -2.61 -2.75
CA ASP A 239 -34.76 -3.80 -3.58
C ASP A 239 -33.94 -4.89 -2.89
N ILE A 240 -34.45 -6.12 -2.89
CA ILE A 240 -33.81 -7.28 -2.25
C ILE A 240 -33.51 -8.28 -3.35
N LEU A 241 -32.23 -8.51 -3.62
CA LEU A 241 -31.74 -9.51 -4.55
C LEU A 241 -31.08 -10.64 -3.74
N GLN A 242 -31.57 -11.87 -3.88
CA GLN A 242 -30.83 -13.03 -3.42
C GLN A 242 -30.27 -13.77 -4.63
N THR A 243 -28.94 -13.87 -4.70
CA THR A 243 -28.24 -14.46 -5.84
C THR A 243 -27.31 -15.59 -5.41
N ILE A 244 -27.34 -16.67 -6.17
CA ILE A 244 -26.40 -17.79 -6.11
C ILE A 244 -25.63 -17.94 -7.42
N ARG A 245 -25.65 -16.91 -8.30
CA ARG A 245 -24.84 -16.92 -9.52
C ARG A 245 -23.38 -17.15 -9.13
N PRO A 246 -22.69 -18.14 -9.74
CA PRO A 246 -21.30 -18.37 -9.41
C PRO A 246 -20.44 -17.12 -9.65
N LYS A 247 -19.58 -16.83 -8.67
CA LYS A 247 -18.70 -15.67 -8.64
C LYS A 247 -17.37 -16.08 -8.03
N ILE A 248 -16.28 -15.55 -8.60
CA ILE A 248 -14.93 -15.66 -8.05
C ILE A 248 -14.41 -14.24 -7.88
N GLU A 249 -13.84 -13.98 -6.71
CA GLU A 249 -13.06 -12.78 -6.41
C GLU A 249 -11.61 -13.22 -6.24
N VAL A 250 -10.72 -12.57 -6.99
CA VAL A 250 -9.27 -12.80 -6.88
C VAL A 250 -8.61 -11.46 -6.55
N THR A 251 -7.75 -11.47 -5.54
CA THR A 251 -6.97 -10.30 -5.12
C THR A 251 -5.51 -10.66 -4.91
N SER A 252 -4.60 -9.75 -5.24
CA SER A 252 -3.18 -9.84 -4.92
C SER A 252 -2.55 -8.46 -5.10
N GLU A 253 -1.46 -8.18 -4.39
CA GLU A 253 -0.65 -6.97 -4.61
C GLU A 253 0.08 -7.02 -5.97
N ASP A 254 0.34 -8.23 -6.47
CA ASP A 254 1.09 -8.46 -7.71
C ASP A 254 0.19 -8.63 -8.95
N LEU A 255 -1.14 -8.66 -8.80
CA LEU A 255 -2.07 -8.88 -9.90
C LEU A 255 -2.40 -7.57 -10.63
N ASP A 256 -2.07 -7.50 -11.92
CA ASP A 256 -2.59 -6.45 -12.79
C ASP A 256 -4.05 -6.77 -13.15
N THR A 257 -4.99 -6.00 -12.61
CA THR A 257 -6.43 -6.22 -12.83
C THR A 257 -6.92 -5.76 -14.20
N SER A 258 -6.09 -5.09 -15.01
CA SER A 258 -6.48 -4.66 -16.35
C SER A 258 -6.46 -5.81 -17.36
N ASP A 259 -5.61 -6.81 -17.15
CA ASP A 259 -5.45 -7.98 -18.01
C ASP A 259 -5.32 -9.32 -17.26
N ASN A 260 -5.46 -9.31 -15.93
CA ASN A 260 -5.31 -10.47 -15.04
C ASN A 260 -3.95 -11.16 -15.19
N SER A 261 -2.87 -10.38 -15.25
CA SER A 261 -1.51 -10.91 -15.33
C SER A 261 -0.73 -10.75 -14.03
N LEU A 262 0.21 -11.67 -13.79
CA LEU A 262 1.21 -11.55 -12.72
C LEU A 262 2.57 -11.13 -13.31
N PRO A 263 3.45 -10.51 -12.49
CA PRO A 263 4.79 -10.17 -12.92
C PRO A 263 5.57 -11.40 -13.40
N PRO A 264 6.53 -11.22 -14.32
CA PRO A 264 7.33 -12.32 -14.84
C PRO A 264 8.14 -12.99 -13.73
N PHE A 265 8.10 -14.33 -13.71
CA PHE A 265 9.00 -15.12 -12.89
C PHE A 265 10.43 -15.05 -13.45
N ALA A 266 11.42 -14.99 -12.56
CA ALA A 266 12.81 -15.14 -12.94
C ALA A 266 13.06 -16.50 -13.61
N ALA A 267 14.03 -16.56 -14.52
CA ALA A 267 14.34 -17.81 -15.22
C ALA A 267 14.88 -18.91 -14.30
N GLN A 268 15.62 -18.57 -13.24
CA GLN A 268 16.12 -19.53 -12.25
C GLN A 268 15.91 -19.06 -10.82
N GLY A 269 15.61 -19.99 -9.91
CA GLY A 269 15.42 -19.70 -8.49
C GLY A 269 14.22 -18.78 -8.23
N ALA A 270 13.22 -18.82 -9.11
CA ALA A 270 12.02 -18.01 -8.98
C ALA A 270 11.28 -18.32 -7.68
N LYS A 271 10.88 -17.25 -6.98
CA LYS A 271 10.05 -17.38 -5.80
C LYS A 271 8.60 -17.60 -6.22
N PRO A 272 7.83 -18.43 -5.51
CA PRO A 272 6.40 -18.56 -5.75
C PRO A 272 5.68 -17.22 -5.55
N LEU A 273 4.65 -16.98 -6.35
CA LEU A 273 3.72 -15.87 -6.18
C LEU A 273 2.42 -16.38 -5.57
N SER A 274 1.73 -15.54 -4.82
CA SER A 274 0.47 -15.91 -4.18
C SER A 274 -0.65 -14.93 -4.51
N ILE A 275 -1.86 -15.47 -4.63
CA ILE A 275 -3.09 -14.72 -4.81
C ILE A 275 -4.11 -15.21 -3.78
N THR A 276 -5.06 -14.35 -3.42
CA THR A 276 -6.18 -14.70 -2.56
C THR A 276 -7.41 -14.95 -3.43
N ILE A 277 -8.10 -16.06 -3.16
CA ILE A 277 -9.32 -16.48 -3.86
C ILE A 277 -10.45 -16.55 -2.85
N LYS A 278 -11.58 -15.93 -3.20
CA LYS A 278 -12.86 -16.10 -2.51
C LYS A 278 -13.95 -16.38 -3.54
N SER A 279 -14.69 -17.46 -3.36
CA SER A 279 -15.80 -17.83 -4.25
C SER A 279 -17.02 -18.24 -3.44
N ASN A 280 -18.21 -17.97 -3.98
CA ASN A 280 -19.48 -18.41 -3.38
C ASN A 280 -19.86 -19.86 -3.71
N TRP A 281 -19.02 -20.56 -4.48
CA TRP A 281 -19.13 -21.98 -4.76
C TRP A 281 -17.76 -22.65 -4.64
N ASP A 282 -17.76 -23.97 -4.44
CA ASP A 282 -16.54 -24.77 -4.53
C ASP A 282 -15.86 -24.48 -5.86
N TRP A 283 -14.54 -24.44 -5.89
CA TRP A 283 -13.77 -24.08 -7.07
C TRP A 283 -12.57 -25.00 -7.26
N THR A 284 -12.08 -25.06 -8.50
CA THR A 284 -10.88 -25.79 -8.88
C THR A 284 -9.95 -24.88 -9.67
N ALA A 285 -8.65 -24.93 -9.38
CA ALA A 285 -7.60 -24.31 -10.18
C ALA A 285 -6.93 -25.38 -11.04
N THR A 286 -6.89 -25.14 -12.34
CA THR A 286 -6.25 -26.02 -13.32
C THR A 286 -5.11 -25.31 -14.03
N THR A 287 -4.06 -26.08 -14.33
CA THR A 287 -2.96 -25.66 -15.18
C THR A 287 -3.09 -26.32 -16.55
N GLU A 288 -2.27 -25.89 -17.50
CA GLU A 288 -2.08 -26.59 -18.76
C GLU A 288 -1.48 -28.00 -18.53
N ALA A 289 -1.72 -28.93 -19.47
CA ALA A 289 -1.35 -30.34 -19.31
C ALA A 289 0.16 -30.59 -19.07
N ASP A 290 1.02 -29.76 -19.68
CA ASP A 290 2.48 -29.81 -19.54
C ASP A 290 3.03 -28.51 -18.91
N ALA A 291 2.26 -27.94 -17.96
CA ALA A 291 2.62 -26.68 -17.32
C ALA A 291 3.99 -26.74 -16.62
N TRP A 292 4.80 -25.71 -16.87
CA TRP A 292 6.10 -25.50 -16.21
C TRP A 292 5.98 -24.93 -14.79
N TYR A 293 4.76 -24.83 -14.28
CA TYR A 293 4.40 -24.30 -12.98
C TYR A 293 3.31 -25.19 -12.37
N SER A 294 3.16 -25.10 -11.06
CA SER A 294 2.13 -25.79 -10.29
C SER A 294 1.35 -24.79 -9.45
N VAL A 295 0.13 -25.17 -9.07
CA VAL A 295 -0.73 -24.39 -8.18
C VAL A 295 -1.12 -25.20 -6.97
N SER A 296 -1.17 -24.56 -5.80
CA SER A 296 -1.64 -25.17 -4.56
C SER A 296 -2.32 -24.14 -3.66
N PRO A 297 -3.53 -24.42 -3.13
CA PRO A 297 -4.32 -25.64 -3.34
C PRO A 297 -4.99 -25.69 -4.72
N ALA A 298 -5.18 -26.89 -5.29
CA ALA A 298 -5.84 -27.05 -6.60
C ALA A 298 -7.37 -26.97 -6.54
N ALA A 299 -7.95 -26.87 -5.34
CA ALA A 299 -9.39 -26.70 -5.12
C ALA A 299 -9.64 -26.01 -3.78
N GLY A 300 -10.82 -25.42 -3.63
CA GLY A 300 -11.29 -24.84 -2.38
C GLY A 300 -12.80 -24.91 -2.24
N GLU A 301 -13.27 -24.81 -1.01
CA GLU A 301 -14.69 -24.86 -0.64
C GLU A 301 -15.35 -23.48 -0.79
N ALA A 302 -16.66 -23.47 -1.01
CA ALA A 302 -17.48 -22.26 -1.06
C ALA A 302 -17.36 -21.40 0.21
N ASP A 303 -17.46 -20.09 0.03
CA ASP A 303 -17.51 -19.05 1.06
C ASP A 303 -16.30 -19.00 2.02
N GLN A 304 -15.23 -19.74 1.71
CA GLN A 304 -13.93 -19.67 2.38
C GLN A 304 -12.92 -18.90 1.53
N GLU A 305 -11.97 -18.28 2.22
CA GLU A 305 -10.85 -17.59 1.60
C GLU A 305 -9.63 -18.53 1.55
N TYR A 306 -8.99 -18.61 0.39
CA TYR A 306 -7.80 -19.43 0.17
C TYR A 306 -6.66 -18.60 -0.41
N THR A 307 -5.45 -18.85 0.05
CA THR A 307 -4.23 -18.38 -0.61
C THR A 307 -3.78 -19.43 -1.62
N LEU A 308 -3.90 -19.14 -2.92
CA LEU A 308 -3.36 -19.95 -4.00
C LEU A 308 -1.92 -19.53 -4.27
N THR A 309 -0.99 -20.47 -4.15
CA THR A 309 0.42 -20.27 -4.49
C THR A 309 0.72 -20.88 -5.86
N ILE A 310 1.35 -20.09 -6.73
CA ILE A 310 1.83 -20.47 -8.05
C ILE A 310 3.35 -20.66 -7.97
N THR A 311 3.82 -21.88 -8.18
CA THR A 311 5.23 -22.25 -8.08
C THR A 311 5.79 -22.65 -9.44
N PRO A 312 6.71 -21.87 -10.03
CA PRO A 312 7.35 -22.22 -11.30
C PRO A 312 8.50 -23.21 -11.13
N THR A 313 8.80 -23.95 -12.19
CA THR A 313 10.07 -24.67 -12.36
C THR A 313 11.12 -23.73 -12.99
N ASP A 314 12.41 -24.05 -12.86
CA ASP A 314 13.45 -23.29 -13.55
C ASP A 314 13.27 -23.38 -15.07
N ASN A 315 13.43 -22.24 -15.74
CA ASN A 315 13.47 -22.16 -17.19
C ASN A 315 14.92 -22.29 -17.69
N THR A 316 15.14 -23.26 -18.57
CA THR A 316 16.43 -23.46 -19.25
C THR A 316 16.38 -23.08 -20.72
N GLY A 317 15.21 -22.70 -21.26
CA GLY A 317 15.02 -22.39 -22.69
C GLY A 317 14.68 -20.93 -22.92
N ASP A 318 13.95 -20.65 -23.99
CA ASP A 318 13.46 -19.30 -24.29
C ASP A 318 12.34 -18.87 -23.32
N MET A 319 12.01 -17.57 -23.31
CA MET A 319 10.88 -17.04 -22.54
C MET A 319 9.60 -17.84 -22.80
N ARG A 320 8.83 -18.10 -21.75
CA ARG A 320 7.62 -18.93 -21.80
C ARG A 320 6.46 -18.31 -21.03
N TYR A 321 5.25 -18.69 -21.43
CA TYR A 321 3.98 -18.20 -20.86
C TYR A 321 3.17 -19.38 -20.33
N GLY A 322 2.20 -19.08 -19.46
CA GLY A 322 1.28 -20.06 -18.90
C GLY A 322 -0.04 -19.40 -18.49
N MET A 323 -1.04 -20.24 -18.28
CA MET A 323 -2.38 -19.83 -17.85
C MET A 323 -2.86 -20.64 -16.64
N VAL A 324 -3.23 -19.97 -15.55
CA VAL A 324 -3.96 -20.60 -14.44
C VAL A 324 -5.43 -20.29 -14.62
N SER A 325 -6.27 -21.32 -14.75
CA SER A 325 -7.73 -21.15 -14.84
C SER A 325 -8.38 -21.60 -13.55
N ILE A 326 -9.07 -20.68 -12.87
CA ILE A 326 -9.86 -20.96 -11.65
C ILE A 326 -11.32 -21.00 -12.07
N ARG A 327 -11.99 -22.12 -11.79
CA ARG A 327 -13.39 -22.33 -12.20
C ARG A 327 -14.24 -22.78 -11.02
N THR A 328 -15.41 -22.19 -10.86
CA THR A 328 -16.39 -22.65 -9.86
C THR A 328 -17.07 -23.94 -10.29
N ALA A 329 -17.63 -24.66 -9.33
CA ALA A 329 -18.63 -25.69 -9.58
C ALA A 329 -19.77 -25.14 -10.45
N GLU A 330 -20.32 -26.00 -11.29
CA GLU A 330 -21.43 -25.65 -12.17
C GLU A 330 -22.76 -25.77 -11.44
N VAL A 331 -23.58 -24.72 -11.55
CA VAL A 331 -24.91 -24.65 -10.95
C VAL A 331 -25.88 -24.17 -12.01
N LEU A 332 -26.91 -24.99 -12.28
CA LEU A 332 -27.89 -24.74 -13.35
C LEU A 332 -27.24 -24.44 -14.71
N GLY A 333 -26.15 -25.13 -15.04
CA GLY A 333 -25.42 -24.95 -16.30
C GLY A 333 -24.53 -23.70 -16.36
N VAL A 334 -24.36 -23.00 -15.23
CA VAL A 334 -23.53 -21.79 -15.13
C VAL A 334 -22.35 -22.03 -14.21
N SER A 335 -21.16 -21.58 -14.60
CA SER A 335 -19.95 -21.52 -13.78
C SER A 335 -19.25 -20.19 -14.01
N ALA A 336 -18.50 -19.70 -13.04
CA ALA A 336 -17.59 -18.58 -13.24
C ALA A 336 -16.17 -19.10 -13.47
N THR A 337 -15.42 -18.38 -14.31
CA THR A 337 -14.01 -18.65 -14.59
C THR A 337 -13.21 -17.37 -14.40
N PHE A 338 -12.04 -17.48 -13.77
CA PHE A 338 -11.04 -16.43 -13.68
C PHE A 338 -9.71 -16.97 -14.20
N ASP A 339 -9.22 -16.40 -15.29
CA ASP A 339 -8.00 -16.81 -15.98
C ASP A 339 -6.87 -15.84 -15.65
N ILE A 340 -5.71 -16.38 -15.23
CA ILE A 340 -4.51 -15.62 -14.86
C ILE A 340 -3.37 -15.95 -15.80
N THR A 341 -2.86 -14.92 -16.46
CA THR A 341 -1.69 -15.07 -17.33
C THR A 341 -0.42 -14.93 -16.51
N ILE A 342 0.53 -15.84 -16.72
CA ILE A 342 1.85 -15.78 -16.12
C ILE A 342 2.94 -15.90 -17.19
N SER A 343 4.12 -15.36 -16.90
CA SER A 343 5.28 -15.46 -17.78
C SER A 343 6.54 -15.78 -16.99
N GLN A 344 7.54 -16.35 -17.66
CA GLN A 344 8.85 -16.60 -17.08
C GLN A 344 9.94 -16.24 -18.08
N GLU A 345 10.95 -15.51 -17.59
CA GLU A 345 12.06 -14.99 -18.39
C GLU A 345 12.89 -16.08 -19.10
N THR A 346 13.62 -15.67 -20.14
CA THR A 346 14.56 -16.51 -20.89
C THR A 346 15.64 -17.09 -19.99
N GLY A 347 15.83 -18.40 -20.10
CA GLY A 347 16.85 -19.16 -19.39
C GLY A 347 18.18 -19.35 -20.12
N ALA A 348 19.07 -19.99 -19.38
CA ALA A 348 20.44 -20.40 -19.70
C ALA A 348 20.73 -21.00 -21.09
N GLY A 349 19.80 -21.79 -21.61
CA GLY A 349 19.92 -22.58 -22.83
C GLY A 349 19.12 -21.99 -23.98
N SER A 350 18.88 -20.68 -23.96
CA SER A 350 18.29 -19.95 -25.07
C SER A 350 18.96 -20.31 -26.40
N SER A 351 18.15 -20.31 -27.45
CA SER A 351 18.61 -20.46 -28.83
C SER A 351 19.43 -19.26 -29.31
N ALA A 352 19.39 -18.13 -28.59
CA ALA A 352 20.18 -16.95 -28.90
C ALA A 352 21.69 -17.22 -28.80
N PRO A 353 22.51 -16.65 -29.71
CA PRO A 353 23.96 -16.78 -29.63
C PRO A 353 24.49 -16.11 -28.35
N MET A 354 25.54 -16.72 -27.77
CA MET A 354 26.31 -16.09 -26.71
C MET A 354 26.99 -14.83 -27.25
N THR A 355 27.07 -13.78 -26.43
CA THR A 355 27.83 -12.57 -26.75
C THR A 355 28.75 -12.19 -25.60
N GLY A 356 29.90 -11.58 -25.90
CA GLY A 356 30.85 -11.03 -24.93
C GLY A 356 32.07 -11.93 -24.69
N LEU A 357 31.85 -13.25 -24.69
CA LEU A 357 32.91 -14.28 -24.68
C LEU A 357 32.75 -15.28 -25.85
N ASP A 358 32.01 -14.90 -26.89
CA ASP A 358 31.92 -15.60 -28.18
C ASP A 358 33.22 -15.51 -28.99
N SER A 359 34.15 -14.67 -28.54
CA SER A 359 35.55 -14.65 -28.95
C SER A 359 36.43 -14.43 -27.71
N PRO A 360 37.73 -14.79 -27.77
CA PRO A 360 38.66 -14.57 -26.66
C PRO A 360 38.73 -13.11 -26.21
N VAL A 361 38.77 -12.90 -24.90
CA VAL A 361 39.02 -11.61 -24.26
C VAL A 361 40.47 -11.57 -23.80
N GLU A 362 41.23 -10.60 -24.28
CA GLU A 362 42.69 -10.55 -24.10
C GLU A 362 43.14 -9.18 -23.63
N TRP A 363 43.98 -9.16 -22.60
CA TRP A 363 44.81 -8.01 -22.27
C TRP A 363 46.15 -8.17 -22.98
N PHE A 364 46.74 -7.07 -23.43
CA PHE A 364 48.02 -7.09 -24.12
C PHE A 364 48.99 -6.13 -23.44
N PHE A 365 49.95 -6.68 -22.71
CA PHE A 365 50.97 -5.91 -22.01
C PHE A 365 52.23 -5.84 -22.89
N ASN A 366 52.23 -4.90 -23.83
CA ASN A 366 53.38 -4.66 -24.70
C ASN A 366 54.46 -3.88 -23.95
N GLY A 367 55.72 -4.32 -24.05
CA GLY A 367 56.88 -3.62 -23.51
C GLY A 367 57.77 -2.93 -24.56
N ALA A 368 57.34 -2.88 -25.82
CA ALA A 368 58.13 -2.29 -26.91
C ALA A 368 58.44 -0.80 -26.67
N SER A 369 59.64 -0.38 -27.07
CA SER A 369 60.08 1.00 -26.95
C SER A 369 59.18 1.95 -27.75
N GLY A 370 58.83 3.10 -27.15
CA GLY A 370 57.96 4.11 -27.77
C GLY A 370 56.45 3.85 -27.62
N THR A 371 56.04 2.81 -26.90
CA THR A 371 54.62 2.56 -26.60
C THR A 371 54.06 3.64 -25.67
N ASP A 372 52.89 4.18 -26.01
CA ASP A 372 52.15 5.13 -25.18
C ASP A 372 51.25 4.38 -24.17
N TYR A 373 51.52 4.58 -22.88
CA TYR A 373 50.75 3.98 -21.79
C TYR A 373 49.81 4.96 -21.09
N THR A 374 49.59 6.17 -21.62
CA THR A 374 48.68 7.15 -20.99
C THR A 374 47.28 6.59 -20.75
N THR A 375 46.70 5.92 -21.74
CA THR A 375 45.38 5.29 -21.64
C THR A 375 45.32 4.17 -20.60
N PRO A 376 46.17 3.12 -20.66
CA PRO A 376 46.15 2.07 -19.64
C PRO A 376 46.52 2.59 -18.25
N THR A 377 47.37 3.62 -18.15
CA THR A 377 47.68 4.27 -16.86
C THR A 377 46.43 4.89 -16.27
N LYS A 378 45.71 5.71 -17.04
CA LYS A 378 44.44 6.29 -16.58
C LYS A 378 43.44 5.20 -16.17
N GLN A 379 43.22 4.21 -17.03
CA GLN A 379 42.23 3.16 -16.78
C GLN A 379 42.56 2.31 -15.55
N PHE A 380 43.82 1.97 -15.33
CA PHE A 380 44.19 1.11 -14.21
C PHE A 380 44.44 1.89 -12.92
N VAL A 381 45.25 2.94 -12.99
CA VAL A 381 45.71 3.69 -11.82
C VAL A 381 44.57 4.53 -11.24
N GLU A 382 43.90 5.32 -12.09
CA GLU A 382 42.86 6.25 -11.66
C GLU A 382 41.49 5.55 -11.59
N GLU A 383 41.10 4.82 -12.66
CA GLU A 383 39.74 4.28 -12.80
C GLU A 383 39.57 2.85 -12.21
N ASN A 384 40.67 2.16 -11.87
CA ASN A 384 40.67 0.76 -11.43
C ASN A 384 39.90 -0.19 -12.37
N ASN A 385 39.99 0.01 -13.68
CA ASN A 385 39.15 -0.67 -14.65
C ASN A 385 39.87 -0.81 -16.01
N LEU A 386 41.05 -1.44 -16.01
CA LEU A 386 41.88 -1.63 -17.21
C LEU A 386 41.15 -2.50 -18.24
N ARG A 387 40.87 -1.93 -19.40
CA ARG A 387 40.11 -2.61 -20.45
C ARG A 387 40.98 -3.61 -21.21
N ALA A 388 40.38 -4.73 -21.59
CA ALA A 388 40.97 -5.68 -22.54
C ALA A 388 41.18 -4.99 -23.90
N VAL A 389 42.19 -5.45 -24.66
CA VAL A 389 42.45 -4.95 -26.02
C VAL A 389 41.65 -5.69 -27.08
N THR A 390 41.31 -6.96 -26.81
CA THR A 390 40.45 -7.79 -27.65
C THR A 390 39.25 -8.22 -26.81
N GLY A 391 38.04 -8.14 -27.39
CA GLY A 391 36.79 -8.41 -26.68
C GLY A 391 36.43 -7.34 -25.65
N VAL A 392 35.40 -7.60 -24.85
CA VAL A 392 34.95 -6.68 -23.79
C VAL A 392 35.27 -7.31 -22.44
N GLY A 393 36.30 -6.80 -21.76
CA GLY A 393 36.66 -7.25 -20.42
C GLY A 393 37.40 -6.19 -19.63
N TYR A 394 37.44 -6.39 -18.31
CA TYR A 394 37.98 -5.44 -17.35
C TYR A 394 38.87 -6.12 -16.30
N LEU A 395 40.01 -5.51 -16.02
CA LEU A 395 40.93 -5.87 -14.95
C LEU A 395 40.96 -4.78 -13.88
N SER A 396 40.74 -5.16 -12.63
CA SER A 396 40.81 -4.28 -11.47
C SER A 396 41.59 -4.94 -10.32
N TYR A 397 41.95 -4.14 -9.32
CA TYR A 397 42.54 -4.62 -8.08
C TYR A 397 41.74 -4.13 -6.88
N THR A 398 41.48 -5.03 -5.93
CA THR A 398 40.80 -4.70 -4.67
C THR A 398 41.80 -4.87 -3.52
N HIS A 399 41.96 -3.81 -2.73
CA HIS A 399 42.74 -3.81 -1.50
C HIS A 399 41.79 -3.86 -0.30
N THR A 400 42.13 -4.68 0.68
CA THR A 400 41.24 -5.03 1.82
C THR A 400 41.86 -4.73 3.18
N TYR A 401 43.15 -4.37 3.21
CA TYR A 401 43.84 -4.06 4.47
C TYR A 401 43.41 -2.70 5.04
N VAL A 402 43.28 -2.67 6.35
CA VAL A 402 43.20 -1.47 7.18
C VAL A 402 44.17 -1.63 8.34
N ASP A 403 44.82 -0.54 8.74
CA ASP A 403 45.71 -0.55 9.90
C ASP A 403 44.93 -0.73 11.23
N SER A 404 45.65 -0.80 12.35
CA SER A 404 45.05 -0.94 13.68
C SER A 404 44.11 0.20 14.10
N GLN A 405 44.13 1.31 13.36
CA GLN A 405 43.32 2.50 13.57
C GLN A 405 42.18 2.59 12.53
N GLY A 406 42.05 1.61 11.63
CA GLY A 406 41.03 1.57 10.59
C GLY A 406 41.32 2.42 9.37
N ASN A 407 42.54 2.95 9.22
CA ASN A 407 42.92 3.73 8.04
C ASN A 407 43.37 2.80 6.90
N PRO A 408 43.02 3.13 5.64
CA PRO A 408 43.59 2.44 4.48
C PRO A 408 45.10 2.70 4.39
N ASP A 409 45.85 1.72 3.88
CA ASP A 409 47.30 1.81 3.78
C ASP A 409 47.73 2.83 2.70
N PRO A 410 48.60 3.82 3.01
CA PRO A 410 49.20 4.68 2.01
C PRO A 410 50.12 3.97 1.00
N ASP A 411 50.62 2.75 1.29
CA ASP A 411 51.62 2.07 0.45
C ASP A 411 51.01 1.17 -0.65
N CYS A 412 49.68 0.99 -0.67
CA CYS A 412 49.01 0.22 -1.73
C CYS A 412 48.65 1.11 -2.93
N GLU A 413 49.53 1.14 -3.93
CA GLU A 413 49.35 1.93 -5.15
C GLU A 413 49.31 1.04 -6.41
N ARG A 414 48.49 1.46 -7.39
CA ARG A 414 48.39 0.81 -8.70
C ARG A 414 49.29 1.53 -9.70
N PHE A 415 49.97 0.77 -10.55
CA PHE A 415 50.87 1.32 -11.57
C PHE A 415 50.74 0.59 -12.90
N ILE A 416 51.07 1.31 -13.98
CA ILE A 416 51.48 0.73 -15.26
C ILE A 416 52.98 0.98 -15.43
N GLY A 417 53.77 -0.10 -15.51
CA GLY A 417 55.22 0.01 -15.67
C GLY A 417 55.64 0.46 -17.08
N GLY A 418 56.93 0.78 -17.25
CA GLY A 418 57.49 1.11 -18.57
C GLY A 418 57.42 -0.02 -19.61
N THR A 419 57.04 -1.23 -19.19
CA THR A 419 56.78 -2.39 -20.05
C THR A 419 55.28 -2.64 -20.28
N GLY A 420 54.41 -1.67 -19.94
CA GLY A 420 52.95 -1.79 -20.07
C GLY A 420 52.28 -2.75 -19.07
N GLN A 421 53.07 -3.39 -18.21
CA GLN A 421 52.60 -4.40 -17.26
C GLN A 421 51.96 -3.73 -16.03
N PRO A 422 50.71 -4.10 -15.66
CA PRO A 422 50.08 -3.60 -14.44
C PRO A 422 50.69 -4.26 -13.21
N TYR A 423 51.02 -3.45 -12.21
CA TYR A 423 51.50 -3.93 -10.92
C TYR A 423 50.94 -3.11 -9.76
N ILE A 424 50.93 -3.72 -8.58
CA ILE A 424 50.55 -3.08 -7.32
C ILE A 424 51.71 -3.15 -6.36
N THR A 425 51.89 -2.14 -5.50
CA THR A 425 52.65 -2.23 -4.24
C THR A 425 51.72 -2.56 -3.07
N GLY A 426 52.24 -2.99 -1.92
CA GLY A 426 51.41 -3.10 -0.71
C GLY A 426 50.38 -4.23 -0.72
N ALA A 427 50.54 -5.26 -1.57
CA ALA A 427 49.59 -6.37 -1.60
C ALA A 427 49.50 -7.10 -0.24
N TRP A 428 48.29 -7.38 0.22
CA TRP A 428 48.01 -8.00 1.51
C TRP A 428 47.05 -9.21 1.40
N PRO A 429 47.06 -10.17 2.34
CA PRO A 429 46.08 -11.25 2.34
C PRO A 429 44.64 -10.75 2.27
N GLY A 430 43.85 -11.38 1.40
CA GLY A 430 42.48 -10.95 1.11
C GLY A 430 42.36 -10.05 -0.12
N ASP A 431 43.43 -9.37 -0.51
CA ASP A 431 43.45 -8.56 -1.72
C ASP A 431 43.40 -9.43 -2.97
N TYR A 432 42.84 -8.91 -4.06
CA TYR A 432 42.76 -9.67 -5.30
C TYR A 432 42.77 -8.81 -6.55
N TRP A 433 43.33 -9.41 -7.60
CA TRP A 433 43.07 -9.02 -8.98
C TRP A 433 41.73 -9.59 -9.42
N LEU A 434 40.89 -8.80 -10.08
CA LEU A 434 39.60 -9.24 -10.59
C LEU A 434 39.53 -9.03 -12.11
N PHE A 435 39.28 -10.12 -12.83
CA PHE A 435 39.01 -10.14 -14.26
C PHE A 435 37.52 -10.38 -14.49
N ARG A 436 36.88 -9.50 -15.26
CA ARG A 436 35.45 -9.54 -15.55
C ARG A 436 35.20 -9.48 -17.05
N VAL A 437 34.32 -10.32 -17.54
CA VAL A 437 33.85 -10.31 -18.94
C VAL A 437 32.33 -10.25 -18.93
N PRO A 438 31.70 -9.14 -19.33
CA PRO A 438 30.26 -9.07 -19.54
C PRO A 438 29.83 -10.08 -20.60
N VAL A 439 28.80 -10.86 -20.30
CA VAL A 439 28.25 -11.89 -21.20
C VAL A 439 26.74 -11.84 -21.24
N LYS A 440 26.17 -12.24 -22.37
CA LYS A 440 24.76 -12.60 -22.51
C LYS A 440 24.62 -13.98 -23.11
N ASN A 441 23.56 -14.69 -22.73
CA ASN A 441 23.28 -16.06 -23.17
C ASN A 441 24.46 -17.03 -22.95
N PHE A 442 25.23 -16.85 -21.87
CA PHE A 442 26.35 -17.75 -21.53
C PHE A 442 25.79 -19.04 -20.94
N LYS A 443 26.16 -20.18 -21.54
CA LYS A 443 25.51 -21.47 -21.30
C LYS A 443 26.10 -22.19 -20.08
N ALA A 444 25.24 -22.88 -19.33
CA ALA A 444 25.71 -23.84 -18.33
C ALA A 444 26.49 -24.97 -19.01
N GLY A 445 27.52 -25.48 -18.35
CA GLY A 445 28.45 -26.46 -18.88
C GLY A 445 29.59 -25.88 -19.73
N THR A 446 29.60 -24.57 -20.00
CA THR A 446 30.67 -23.94 -20.80
C THR A 446 32.02 -24.06 -20.09
N ASN A 447 33.00 -24.61 -20.81
CA ASN A 447 34.38 -24.66 -20.36
C ASN A 447 35.07 -23.33 -20.69
N VAL A 448 35.63 -22.67 -19.69
CA VAL A 448 36.34 -21.39 -19.83
C VAL A 448 37.77 -21.56 -19.38
N ARG A 449 38.72 -21.18 -20.22
CA ARG A 449 40.15 -21.12 -19.88
C ARG A 449 40.53 -19.70 -19.49
N PHE A 450 41.13 -19.56 -18.32
CA PHE A 450 41.94 -18.40 -17.94
C PHE A 450 43.41 -18.77 -18.13
N SER A 451 44.20 -17.87 -18.73
CA SER A 451 45.65 -18.02 -18.83
C SER A 451 46.37 -16.68 -18.74
N GLY A 452 47.53 -16.62 -18.11
CA GLY A 452 48.43 -15.47 -18.11
C GLY A 452 49.70 -15.76 -17.31
N VAL A 453 50.60 -14.80 -17.18
CA VAL A 453 51.81 -14.97 -16.36
C VAL A 453 51.92 -13.92 -15.26
N SER A 454 52.43 -14.31 -14.10
CA SER A 454 52.55 -13.43 -12.93
C SER A 454 53.85 -13.65 -12.16
N ARG A 455 54.27 -12.62 -11.41
CA ARG A 455 55.45 -12.64 -10.52
C ARG A 455 55.31 -11.59 -9.42
N ILE A 456 56.18 -11.69 -8.43
CA ILE A 456 56.34 -10.72 -7.33
C ILE A 456 57.75 -10.13 -7.30
N SER A 457 57.99 -9.10 -6.50
CA SER A 457 59.34 -8.73 -6.07
C SER A 457 59.76 -9.53 -4.83
N GLY A 458 61.03 -9.40 -4.39
CA GLY A 458 61.55 -10.13 -3.23
C GLY A 458 60.75 -9.94 -1.93
N THR A 459 60.14 -8.77 -1.74
CA THR A 459 59.31 -8.44 -0.58
C THR A 459 57.80 -8.55 -0.84
N GLY A 460 57.37 -8.94 -2.05
CA GLY A 460 55.95 -9.15 -2.36
C GLY A 460 55.43 -10.48 -1.83
N GLN A 461 54.11 -10.59 -1.61
CA GLN A 461 53.45 -11.80 -1.09
C GLN A 461 53.43 -12.92 -2.12
N LYS A 462 53.86 -14.13 -1.76
CA LYS A 462 54.10 -15.22 -2.73
C LYS A 462 52.96 -16.22 -2.90
N TYR A 463 52.08 -16.39 -1.91
CA TYR A 463 50.99 -17.39 -2.01
C TYR A 463 49.72 -16.75 -2.58
N TRP A 464 49.22 -17.28 -3.69
CA TRP A 464 48.03 -16.77 -4.38
C TRP A 464 47.07 -17.89 -4.79
N ARG A 465 45.79 -17.55 -4.87
CA ARG A 465 44.71 -18.46 -5.24
C ARG A 465 43.95 -17.94 -6.45
N LEU A 466 43.89 -18.73 -7.53
CA LEU A 466 43.02 -18.44 -8.67
C LEU A 466 41.64 -19.03 -8.39
N GLU A 467 40.60 -18.21 -8.51
CA GLU A 467 39.22 -18.59 -8.28
C GLU A 467 38.32 -18.06 -9.40
N TYR A 468 37.18 -18.71 -9.60
CA TYR A 468 36.12 -18.28 -10.52
C TYR A 468 34.78 -18.23 -9.78
N LEU A 469 33.88 -17.36 -10.21
CA LEU A 469 32.55 -17.19 -9.62
C LEU A 469 31.53 -18.03 -10.39
N ASP A 470 30.88 -19.00 -9.76
CA ASP A 470 29.84 -19.83 -10.38
C ASP A 470 28.51 -19.71 -9.62
N GLY A 471 27.62 -18.85 -10.14
CA GLY A 471 26.48 -18.31 -9.42
C GLY A 471 26.93 -17.32 -8.35
N THR A 472 26.74 -17.66 -7.08
CA THR A 472 27.09 -16.80 -5.94
C THR A 472 28.30 -17.28 -5.15
N THR A 473 29.00 -18.33 -5.62
CA THR A 473 30.08 -18.99 -4.87
C THR A 473 31.40 -18.94 -5.63
N TRP A 474 32.44 -18.40 -4.98
CA TRP A 474 33.81 -18.46 -5.46
C TRP A 474 34.37 -19.87 -5.27
N LYS A 475 34.97 -20.42 -6.32
CA LYS A 475 35.55 -21.76 -6.35
C LYS A 475 37.00 -21.70 -6.80
N ALA A 476 37.87 -22.51 -6.23
CA ALA A 476 39.24 -22.65 -6.72
C ALA A 476 39.23 -23.13 -8.18
N ALA A 477 40.00 -22.46 -9.04
CA ALA A 477 40.08 -22.76 -10.47
C ALA A 477 41.01 -23.96 -10.75
N THR A 478 41.90 -24.28 -9.82
CA THR A 478 42.76 -25.47 -9.85
C THR A 478 42.78 -26.13 -8.47
N GLU A 479 43.46 -27.28 -8.37
CA GLU A 479 43.61 -28.01 -7.11
C GLU A 479 44.21 -27.13 -6.01
N LEU A 480 43.53 -27.09 -4.85
CA LEU A 480 44.02 -26.40 -3.67
C LEU A 480 45.21 -27.16 -3.07
N LYS A 481 46.27 -26.41 -2.78
CA LYS A 481 47.45 -26.87 -2.06
C LYS A 481 47.48 -26.22 -0.68
N THR A 482 48.08 -26.92 0.28
CA THR A 482 48.29 -26.41 1.64
C THR A 482 49.77 -26.22 1.94
N ALA A 483 50.06 -25.19 2.73
CA ALA A 483 51.37 -24.96 3.33
C ALA A 483 51.18 -24.45 4.76
N THR A 484 52.22 -24.53 5.58
CA THR A 484 52.22 -23.91 6.92
C THR A 484 53.27 -22.83 6.97
N PHE A 485 52.90 -21.64 7.44
CA PHE A 485 53.82 -20.54 7.68
C PHE A 485 53.41 -19.80 8.95
N ASN A 486 54.37 -19.53 9.85
CA ASN A 486 54.12 -18.93 11.16
C ASN A 486 53.01 -19.62 12.00
N GLY A 487 52.83 -20.93 11.82
CA GLY A 487 51.81 -21.70 12.54
C GLY A 487 50.40 -21.63 11.93
N GLU A 488 50.20 -20.88 10.84
CA GLU A 488 48.94 -20.80 10.11
C GLU A 488 48.95 -21.71 8.89
N GLU A 489 47.81 -22.36 8.61
CA GLU A 489 47.59 -23.12 7.38
C GLU A 489 47.19 -22.18 6.24
N ILE A 490 47.91 -22.26 5.14
CA ILE A 490 47.70 -21.45 3.94
C ILE A 490 47.09 -22.34 2.86
N SER A 491 45.94 -21.92 2.31
CA SER A 491 45.31 -22.56 1.16
C SER A 491 45.52 -21.73 -0.12
N TYR A 492 46.27 -22.29 -1.08
CA TYR A 492 46.71 -21.59 -2.28
C TYR A 492 46.64 -22.47 -3.53
N THR A 493 46.85 -21.88 -4.70
CA THR A 493 47.00 -22.63 -5.97
C THR A 493 48.36 -22.37 -6.61
N HIS A 494 48.91 -21.17 -6.44
CA HIS A 494 50.15 -20.70 -7.06
C HIS A 494 51.11 -20.12 -6.00
N ILE A 495 52.42 -20.35 -6.20
CA ILE A 495 53.50 -19.68 -5.48
C ILE A 495 54.25 -18.83 -6.49
N LEU A 496 54.13 -17.51 -6.40
CA LEU A 496 54.74 -16.59 -7.36
C LEU A 496 56.26 -16.46 -7.16
N PRO A 497 57.05 -16.45 -8.24
CA PRO A 497 58.50 -16.25 -8.18
C PRO A 497 58.86 -14.78 -8.02
N THR A 498 60.04 -14.50 -7.45
CA THR A 498 60.58 -13.15 -7.22
C THR A 498 61.30 -12.54 -8.43
N SER A 499 61.53 -13.34 -9.47
CA SER A 499 62.24 -12.94 -10.70
C SER A 499 61.74 -13.78 -11.89
N THR A 500 62.32 -13.57 -13.06
CA THR A 500 62.11 -14.44 -14.22
C THR A 500 62.66 -15.86 -13.96
N PRO A 501 62.08 -16.90 -14.59
CA PRO A 501 60.92 -16.85 -15.48
C PRO A 501 59.61 -16.52 -14.71
N ASN A 502 58.69 -15.81 -15.37
CA ASN A 502 57.36 -15.56 -14.80
C ASN A 502 56.62 -16.91 -14.62
N LEU A 503 55.75 -17.01 -13.62
CA LEU A 503 54.94 -18.22 -13.43
C LEU A 503 53.70 -18.15 -14.32
N GLU A 504 53.43 -19.24 -15.05
CA GLU A 504 52.15 -19.42 -15.72
C GLU A 504 51.02 -19.64 -14.69
N VAL A 505 49.97 -18.85 -14.82
CA VAL A 505 48.73 -18.96 -14.06
C VAL A 505 47.64 -19.31 -15.05
N SER A 506 47.26 -20.58 -15.09
CA SER A 506 46.36 -21.13 -16.11
C SER A 506 45.40 -22.15 -15.49
N ALA A 507 44.14 -22.11 -15.92
CA ALA A 507 43.10 -23.03 -15.48
C ALA A 507 41.99 -23.14 -16.52
N THR A 508 41.42 -24.33 -16.68
CA THR A 508 40.16 -24.52 -17.40
C THR A 508 39.10 -24.97 -16.41
N VAL A 509 37.97 -24.26 -16.38
CA VAL A 509 36.86 -24.51 -15.44
C VAL A 509 35.55 -24.64 -16.19
N SER A 510 34.69 -25.55 -15.74
CA SER A 510 33.33 -25.72 -16.28
C SER A 510 32.34 -24.96 -15.41
N PHE A 511 31.68 -23.95 -15.96
CA PHE A 511 30.63 -23.20 -15.27
C PHE A 511 29.37 -24.05 -15.17
N LYS A 512 28.93 -24.41 -13.96
CA LYS A 512 27.72 -25.24 -13.81
C LYS A 512 26.45 -24.42 -13.97
N ARG A 513 26.51 -23.11 -13.76
CA ARG A 513 25.40 -22.18 -13.95
C ARG A 513 25.60 -21.34 -15.19
N ALA A 514 24.50 -20.97 -15.80
CA ALA A 514 24.47 -20.05 -16.92
C ALA A 514 24.40 -18.60 -16.45
N ILE A 515 24.67 -17.68 -17.38
CA ILE A 515 24.60 -16.24 -17.15
C ILE A 515 23.77 -15.63 -18.31
N PRO A 516 22.45 -15.38 -18.09
CA PRO A 516 21.58 -14.80 -19.12
C PRO A 516 22.03 -13.39 -19.51
N ASP A 517 22.32 -12.54 -18.52
CA ASP A 517 22.92 -11.21 -18.65
C ASP A 517 23.73 -10.94 -17.37
N GLY A 518 25.04 -10.74 -17.48
CA GLY A 518 25.92 -10.63 -16.32
C GLY A 518 27.40 -10.71 -16.69
N GLU A 519 28.23 -11.28 -15.82
CA GLU A 519 29.68 -11.34 -16.02
C GLU A 519 30.27 -12.72 -15.69
N VAL A 520 31.16 -13.21 -16.56
CA VAL A 520 32.15 -14.25 -16.21
C VAL A 520 33.24 -13.57 -15.38
N GLN A 521 33.55 -14.12 -14.20
CA GLN A 521 34.55 -13.53 -13.31
C GLN A 521 35.60 -14.54 -12.85
N PHE A 522 36.87 -14.11 -12.88
CA PHE A 522 38.00 -14.77 -12.23
C PHE A 522 38.66 -13.78 -11.27
N ARG A 523 39.07 -14.26 -10.09
CA ARG A 523 39.92 -13.47 -9.19
C ARG A 523 41.18 -14.22 -8.83
N PHE A 524 42.28 -13.48 -8.70
CA PHE A 524 43.54 -13.99 -8.21
C PHE A 524 43.84 -13.32 -6.88
N ILE A 525 43.57 -14.06 -5.79
CA ILE A 525 43.56 -13.55 -4.41
C ILE A 525 44.84 -13.89 -3.66
N CYS A 526 45.40 -12.91 -2.95
CA CYS A 526 46.54 -13.09 -2.06
C CYS A 526 46.12 -13.94 -0.87
N ALA A 527 46.74 -15.11 -0.71
CA ALA A 527 46.29 -16.12 0.23
C ALA A 527 46.93 -15.99 1.63
N ALA A 528 48.12 -15.39 1.73
CA ALA A 528 48.86 -15.34 3.00
C ALA A 528 49.93 -14.26 3.05
N ASN A 529 50.20 -13.77 4.27
CA ASN A 529 51.26 -12.83 4.57
C ASN A 529 52.59 -13.59 4.66
N CYS A 530 53.15 -13.89 3.49
CA CYS A 530 54.44 -14.52 3.35
C CYS A 530 55.12 -13.96 2.10
N THR A 531 56.19 -13.21 2.30
CA THR A 531 56.95 -12.61 1.22
C THR A 531 57.78 -13.64 0.45
N GLY A 532 58.25 -13.26 -0.74
CA GLY A 532 59.22 -14.05 -1.52
C GLY A 532 60.48 -14.44 -0.73
N GLY A 533 60.89 -13.61 0.24
CA GLY A 533 61.99 -13.86 1.18
C GLY A 533 61.65 -14.78 2.37
N ASN A 534 60.45 -15.38 2.41
CA ASN A 534 59.95 -16.19 3.54
C ASN A 534 59.82 -15.41 4.87
N LEU A 535 59.44 -14.13 4.79
CA LEU A 535 59.19 -13.29 5.96
C LEU A 535 57.72 -12.87 6.00
N ALA A 536 57.12 -12.86 7.20
CA ALA A 536 55.87 -12.15 7.45
C ALA A 536 56.17 -10.67 7.65
N LEU A 537 55.30 -9.81 7.15
CA LEU A 537 55.38 -8.37 7.37
C LEU A 537 54.43 -7.96 8.51
N GLU A 538 54.77 -6.90 9.25
CA GLU A 538 53.86 -6.32 10.25
C GLU A 538 52.74 -5.50 9.59
N ASN A 539 53.05 -4.87 8.46
CA ASN A 539 52.15 -4.08 7.62
C ASN A 539 52.56 -4.25 6.14
N PRO A 540 51.69 -3.90 5.17
CA PRO A 540 52.10 -3.96 3.77
C PRO A 540 53.28 -3.03 3.50
N ASN A 541 54.03 -3.31 2.44
CA ASN A 541 55.23 -2.56 2.07
C ASN A 541 55.31 -2.37 0.55
N GLY A 542 56.35 -1.68 0.07
CA GLY A 542 56.61 -1.47 -1.37
C GLY A 542 56.89 -2.72 -2.21
N GLY A 543 56.70 -3.93 -1.68
CA GLY A 543 56.76 -5.19 -2.42
C GLY A 543 55.69 -5.24 -3.52
N THR A 544 56.09 -5.65 -4.72
CA THR A 544 55.19 -5.61 -5.89
C THR A 544 54.63 -6.98 -6.22
N CYS A 545 53.37 -7.02 -6.69
CA CYS A 545 52.80 -8.12 -7.45
C CYS A 545 52.35 -7.61 -8.82
N ARG A 546 52.49 -8.40 -9.88
CA ARG A 546 52.12 -7.96 -11.24
C ARG A 546 51.56 -9.05 -12.11
N TRP A 547 50.74 -8.66 -13.09
CA TRP A 547 50.53 -9.46 -14.28
C TRP A 547 51.55 -9.04 -15.34
N ALA A 548 52.19 -10.02 -15.95
CA ALA A 548 53.33 -9.82 -16.82
C ALA A 548 53.06 -10.38 -18.22
N SER A 549 54.08 -10.21 -19.05
CA SER A 549 54.19 -10.70 -20.41
C SER A 549 55.68 -10.83 -20.75
N SER A 550 56.00 -11.61 -21.79
CA SER A 550 57.38 -11.90 -22.20
C SER A 550 57.57 -11.58 -23.68
N GLU A 551 58.61 -10.80 -23.99
CA GLU A 551 58.97 -10.41 -25.37
C GLU A 551 59.26 -11.65 -26.25
N ASP A 552 59.88 -12.68 -25.69
CA ASP A 552 60.19 -13.94 -26.38
C ASP A 552 58.94 -14.68 -26.91
N THR A 553 57.76 -14.40 -26.33
CA THR A 553 56.47 -14.95 -26.80
C THR A 553 55.73 -14.01 -27.75
N GLY A 554 56.30 -12.84 -28.05
CA GLY A 554 55.58 -11.72 -28.67
C GLY A 554 54.47 -11.18 -27.75
N TYR A 555 54.66 -11.24 -26.44
CA TYR A 555 53.70 -10.83 -25.39
C TYR A 555 52.37 -11.62 -25.38
N LYS A 556 52.33 -12.78 -26.05
CA LYS A 556 51.14 -13.66 -26.14
C LYS A 556 50.82 -14.41 -24.85
N ASP A 557 51.70 -14.34 -23.85
CA ASP A 557 51.51 -14.85 -22.49
C ASP A 557 50.81 -13.83 -21.55
N SER A 558 50.35 -12.70 -22.10
CA SER A 558 49.46 -11.76 -21.39
C SER A 558 48.12 -12.43 -21.00
N PRO A 559 47.39 -11.90 -20.00
CA PRO A 559 46.13 -12.48 -19.55
C PRO A 559 45.10 -12.63 -20.67
N ARG A 560 44.43 -13.77 -20.69
CA ARG A 560 43.44 -14.18 -21.69
C ARG A 560 42.36 -15.04 -21.04
N ILE A 561 41.11 -14.78 -21.43
CA ILE A 561 39.93 -15.58 -21.08
C ILE A 561 39.27 -16.01 -22.37
N GLU A 562 38.99 -17.31 -22.52
CA GLU A 562 38.34 -17.84 -23.72
C GLU A 562 37.45 -19.04 -23.38
N VAL A 563 36.41 -19.25 -24.18
CA VAL A 563 35.70 -20.54 -24.20
C VAL A 563 36.57 -21.57 -24.91
N VAL A 564 36.68 -22.75 -24.32
CA VAL A 564 37.37 -23.91 -24.90
C VAL A 564 36.40 -25.07 -25.03
N GLU A 565 36.69 -26.01 -25.92
CA GLU A 565 35.90 -27.25 -26.07
C GLU A 565 36.13 -28.21 -24.90
#